data_AF-A0A811RCE3-F1
#
_entry.id   AF-A0A811RCE3-F1
#
_cell.length_a   1.000
_cell.length_b   1.000
_cell.length_c   1.000
_cell.angle_alpha   90.00
_cell.angle_beta   90.00
_cell.angle_gamma   90.00
#
_symmetry.space_group_name_H-M   'P 1'
#
loop_
_entity.id
_entity.type
_entity.pdbx_description
1 polymer ?
#
loop_
_entity_poly.entity_id
_entity_poly.type
_entity_poly.pdbx_seq_one_letter_code
_entity_poly.pdbx_strand_id
1 'polypeptide(L)'
;MGIPNLLRFLKPFIEPVHIKKYAGKRVGIDAYSWLHKGAYSCSMELCMDPKSAAARRYISYFMHHINLLRHYKVIPVVVFDGGSMPCKAATDNERQRKRELSLNMAKEKLEQGNTAAAIDFFRKAVHITPLMAYRLVQILWSENVEFVVAPYEADAQLAYLTTIDADQGAISAVVTEDSDLIAYCCPAIIFKMDRFGNGEEFTMERTLKTEKDGLSFQDFDKKLFTGVGILSPQVYRCVTLHYC
;
A
#
# COMPACT_ATOMS: atom_id res chain seq x y z
N MET A 1 -0.77 -5.59 2.75
CA MET A 1 -1.39 -5.25 4.04
C MET A 1 -2.90 -5.50 3.88
N GLY A 2 -3.73 -5.22 4.88
CA GLY A 2 -5.19 -5.37 4.77
C GLY A 2 -5.81 -6.75 4.97
N ILE A 3 -6.98 -6.95 4.36
CA ILE A 3 -7.86 -8.13 4.51
C ILE A 3 -7.10 -9.46 4.24
N PRO A 4 -6.90 -10.30 5.28
CA PRO A 4 -6.18 -11.56 5.12
C PRO A 4 -6.82 -12.47 4.07
N ASN A 5 -5.99 -13.03 3.18
CA ASN A 5 -6.38 -13.94 2.10
C ASN A 5 -7.33 -13.38 1.03
N LEU A 6 -7.81 -12.14 1.12
CA LEU A 6 -8.75 -11.59 0.13
C LEU A 6 -8.14 -11.55 -1.27
N LEU A 7 -6.91 -11.06 -1.41
CA LEU A 7 -6.22 -11.01 -2.70
C LEU A 7 -6.01 -12.41 -3.30
N ARG A 8 -5.77 -13.43 -2.44
CA ARG A 8 -5.65 -14.82 -2.87
C ARG A 8 -6.99 -15.37 -3.36
N PHE A 9 -8.07 -15.04 -2.66
CA PHE A 9 -9.43 -15.43 -3.04
C PHE A 9 -9.88 -14.77 -4.34
N LEU A 10 -9.56 -13.49 -4.54
CA LEU A 10 -9.91 -12.73 -5.75
C LEU A 10 -8.91 -12.91 -6.91
N LYS A 11 -7.89 -13.74 -6.75
CA LYS A 11 -6.88 -14.02 -7.78
C LYS A 11 -7.47 -14.31 -9.17
N PRO A 12 -8.58 -15.04 -9.33
CA PRO A 12 -9.17 -15.25 -10.65
C PRO A 12 -9.52 -13.95 -11.38
N PHE A 13 -9.91 -12.90 -10.65
CA PHE A 13 -10.34 -11.61 -11.19
C PHE A 13 -9.20 -10.60 -11.40
N ILE A 14 -7.99 -10.99 -11.00
CA ILE A 14 -6.78 -10.17 -11.08
C ILE A 14 -6.01 -10.55 -12.34
N GLU A 15 -5.69 -9.55 -13.17
CA GLU A 15 -5.04 -9.76 -14.47
C GLU A 15 -3.73 -9.00 -14.57
N PRO A 16 -2.71 -9.52 -15.28
CA PRO A 16 -1.49 -8.77 -15.54
C PRO A 16 -1.80 -7.46 -16.27
N VAL A 17 -1.18 -6.36 -15.81
CA VAL A 17 -1.31 -5.04 -16.43
C VAL A 17 0.06 -4.38 -16.55
N HIS A 18 0.19 -3.47 -17.51
CA HIS A 18 1.30 -2.53 -17.55
C HIS A 18 0.78 -1.11 -17.37
N ILE A 19 1.50 -0.30 -16.57
CA ILE A 19 1.09 1.04 -16.14
C ILE A 19 0.78 2.01 -17.30
N LYS A 20 1.41 1.79 -18.46
CA LYS A 20 1.10 2.47 -19.74
C LYS A 20 -0.39 2.49 -20.11
N LYS A 21 -1.20 1.54 -19.62
CA LYS A 21 -2.67 1.53 -19.78
C LYS A 21 -3.30 2.83 -19.27
N TYR A 22 -2.67 3.50 -18.31
CA TYR A 22 -3.14 4.72 -17.66
C TYR A 22 -2.46 5.98 -18.20
N ALA A 23 -1.80 5.94 -19.36
CA ALA A 23 -1.21 7.12 -19.97
C ALA A 23 -2.25 8.24 -20.15
N GLY A 24 -1.88 9.47 -19.78
CA GLY A 24 -2.76 10.64 -19.74
C GLY A 24 -3.73 10.70 -18.56
N LYS A 25 -3.76 9.67 -17.70
CA LYS A 25 -4.66 9.61 -16.54
C LYS A 25 -3.90 9.89 -15.24
N ARG A 26 -4.66 10.32 -14.24
CA ARG A 26 -4.20 10.48 -12.86
C ARG A 26 -4.27 9.14 -12.14
N VAL A 27 -3.21 8.75 -11.44
CA VAL A 27 -3.14 7.49 -10.69
C VAL A 27 -2.71 7.79 -9.26
N GLY A 28 -3.54 7.39 -8.30
CA GLY A 28 -3.25 7.52 -6.88
C GLY A 28 -2.21 6.51 -6.44
N ILE A 29 -1.28 6.92 -5.60
CA ILE A 29 -0.22 6.06 -5.07
C ILE A 29 -0.35 6.03 -3.55
N ASP A 30 -0.54 4.85 -2.98
CA ASP A 30 -0.33 4.65 -1.55
C ASP A 30 1.16 4.76 -1.25
N ALA A 31 1.54 5.86 -0.58
CA ALA A 31 2.92 6.17 -0.28
C ALA A 31 3.57 5.12 0.64
N TYR A 32 2.84 4.63 1.64
CA TYR A 32 3.41 3.72 2.64
C TYR A 32 3.72 2.35 2.04
N SER A 33 2.92 1.88 1.08
CA SER A 33 3.22 0.68 0.30
C SER A 33 4.63 0.73 -0.35
N TRP A 34 4.99 1.84 -0.99
CA TRP A 34 6.32 1.99 -1.61
C TRP A 34 7.42 2.37 -0.63
N LEU A 35 7.13 3.15 0.42
CA LEU A 35 8.10 3.46 1.47
C LEU A 35 8.57 2.18 2.18
N HIS A 36 7.64 1.28 2.51
CA HIS A 36 7.98 -0.03 3.11
C HIS A 36 8.86 -0.86 2.16
N LYS A 37 8.49 -0.99 0.89
CA LYS A 37 9.29 -1.73 -0.11
C LYS A 37 10.68 -1.13 -0.30
N GLY A 38 10.78 0.20 -0.43
CA GLY A 38 12.05 0.90 -0.58
C GLY A 38 12.95 0.73 0.64
N ALA A 39 12.38 0.75 1.84
CA ALA A 39 13.11 0.62 3.08
C ALA A 39 13.72 -0.79 3.28
N TYR A 40 13.20 -1.84 2.64
CA TYR A 40 13.83 -3.17 2.67
C TYR A 40 15.21 -3.21 2.01
N SER A 41 15.50 -2.28 1.10
CA SER A 41 16.82 -2.17 0.46
C SER A 41 17.88 -1.52 1.35
N CYS A 42 17.46 -0.86 2.44
CA CYS A 42 18.33 -0.18 3.39
C CYS A 42 17.88 -0.43 4.84
N SER A 43 17.38 -1.64 5.13
CA SER A 43 16.75 -1.97 6.41
C SER A 43 17.74 -1.92 7.56
N MET A 44 18.95 -2.46 7.35
CA MET A 44 20.02 -2.45 8.34
C MET A 44 20.44 -1.02 8.68
N GLU A 45 20.66 -0.19 7.66
CA GLU A 45 21.07 1.21 7.85
C GLU A 45 19.95 2.03 8.51
N LEU A 46 18.69 1.82 8.11
CA LEU A 46 17.55 2.48 8.77
C LEU A 46 17.38 2.08 10.24
N CYS A 47 17.78 0.86 10.63
CA CYS A 47 17.70 0.41 12.02
C CYS A 47 18.91 0.83 12.86
N MET A 48 20.10 0.93 12.26
CA MET A 48 21.37 1.15 12.98
C MET A 48 21.90 2.58 12.88
N ASP A 49 21.83 3.18 11.69
CA ASP A 49 22.24 4.56 11.43
C ASP A 49 21.26 5.25 10.45
N PRO A 50 20.09 5.71 10.94
CA PRO A 50 19.08 6.38 10.12
C PRO A 50 19.54 7.70 9.50
N LYS A 51 20.70 8.24 9.93
CA LYS A 51 21.25 9.50 9.43
C LYS A 51 22.20 9.29 8.25
N SER A 52 22.71 8.07 8.07
CA SER A 52 23.58 7.70 6.95
C SER A 52 22.98 8.05 5.59
N ALA A 53 23.84 8.32 4.60
CA ALA A 53 23.40 8.48 3.22
C ALA A 53 22.78 7.18 2.68
N ALA A 54 23.28 6.02 3.13
CA ALA A 54 22.76 4.71 2.78
C ALA A 54 21.31 4.48 3.25
N ALA A 55 20.92 5.05 4.38
CA ALA A 55 19.54 5.04 4.85
C ALA A 55 18.57 5.81 3.93
N ARG A 56 19.05 6.55 2.92
CA ARG A 56 18.22 7.32 1.97
C ARG A 56 17.86 6.55 0.70
N ARG A 57 18.30 5.29 0.52
CA ARG A 57 17.98 4.48 -0.68
C ARG A 57 16.47 4.33 -0.92
N TYR A 58 15.64 4.35 0.13
CA TYR A 58 14.18 4.29 -0.02
C TYR A 58 13.63 5.46 -0.85
N ILE A 59 14.27 6.63 -0.80
CA ILE A 59 13.89 7.81 -1.61
C ILE A 59 14.19 7.54 -3.09
N SER A 60 15.39 7.04 -3.39
CA SER A 60 15.76 6.68 -4.76
C SER A 60 14.82 5.62 -5.34
N TYR A 61 14.44 4.63 -4.52
CA TYR A 61 13.45 3.63 -4.88
C TYR A 61 12.08 4.27 -5.21
N PHE A 62 11.60 5.17 -4.35
CA PHE A 62 10.31 5.83 -4.55
C PHE A 62 10.31 6.71 -5.82
N MET A 63 11.34 7.55 -5.97
CA MET A 63 11.46 8.45 -7.12
C MET A 63 11.66 7.72 -8.44
N HIS A 64 12.29 6.54 -8.43
CA HIS A 64 12.34 5.68 -9.62
C HIS A 64 10.93 5.36 -10.15
N HIS A 65 10.00 4.98 -9.26
CA HIS A 65 8.63 4.65 -9.67
C HIS A 65 7.84 5.90 -10.10
N ILE A 66 8.03 7.03 -9.43
CA ILE A 66 7.44 8.32 -9.85
C ILE A 66 7.92 8.70 -11.26
N ASN A 67 9.22 8.58 -11.53
CA ASN A 67 9.78 8.90 -12.84
C ASN A 67 9.33 7.91 -13.92
N LEU A 68 9.16 6.64 -13.57
CA LEU A 68 8.56 5.63 -14.44
C LEU A 68 7.12 5.99 -14.83
N LEU A 69 6.30 6.43 -13.88
CA LEU A 69 4.94 6.91 -14.16
C LEU A 69 4.95 8.10 -15.13
N ARG A 70 5.78 9.11 -14.84
CA ARG A 70 5.95 10.30 -15.69
C ARG A 70 6.44 9.92 -17.09
N HIS A 71 7.36 8.95 -17.21
CA HIS A 71 7.86 8.44 -18.47
C HIS A 71 6.71 7.91 -19.36
N TYR A 72 5.81 7.12 -18.78
CA TYR A 72 4.61 6.61 -19.46
C TYR A 72 3.43 7.61 -19.49
N LYS A 73 3.69 8.90 -19.21
CA LYS A 73 2.68 9.97 -19.22
C LYS A 73 1.52 9.77 -18.24
N VAL A 74 1.74 9.00 -17.18
CA VAL A 74 0.81 8.88 -16.05
C VAL A 74 1.08 10.03 -15.09
N ILE A 75 0.02 10.64 -14.55
CA ILE A 75 0.11 11.74 -13.58
C ILE A 75 0.02 11.13 -12.17
N PRO A 76 1.13 10.99 -11.42
CA PRO A 76 1.10 10.44 -10.07
C PRO A 76 0.48 11.41 -9.07
N VAL A 77 -0.42 10.90 -8.22
CA VAL A 77 -0.96 11.61 -7.06
C VAL A 77 -0.61 10.80 -5.81
N VAL A 78 0.37 11.25 -5.05
CA VAL A 78 0.88 10.49 -3.89
C VAL A 78 0.04 10.76 -2.65
N VAL A 79 -0.47 9.73 -1.98
CA VAL A 79 -1.28 9.87 -0.77
C VAL A 79 -0.55 9.26 0.43
N PHE A 80 -0.38 10.06 1.48
CA PHE A 80 0.22 9.67 2.75
C PHE A 80 -0.86 9.48 3.82
N ASP A 81 -0.63 8.54 4.75
CA ASP A 81 -1.38 8.50 6.00
C ASP A 81 -1.11 9.76 6.84
N GLY A 82 -2.12 10.17 7.61
CA GLY A 82 -2.06 11.25 8.58
C GLY A 82 -2.19 10.75 10.02
N GLY A 83 -3.27 11.16 10.69
CA GLY A 83 -3.52 10.84 12.09
C GLY A 83 -3.76 9.36 12.33
N SER A 84 -3.41 8.88 13.54
CA SER A 84 -3.72 7.52 13.96
C SER A 84 -5.20 7.37 14.34
N MET A 85 -5.77 6.21 14.02
CA MET A 85 -7.16 5.88 14.34
C MET A 85 -7.24 5.00 15.60
N PRO A 86 -8.14 5.28 16.56
CA PRO A 86 -8.28 4.48 17.79
C PRO A 86 -8.55 2.99 17.53
N CYS A 87 -9.32 2.66 16.49
CA CYS A 87 -9.64 1.28 16.11
C CYS A 87 -8.42 0.47 15.62
N LYS A 88 -7.32 1.14 15.21
CA LYS A 88 -6.07 0.48 14.82
C LYS A 88 -5.04 0.38 15.95
N ALA A 89 -5.29 0.97 17.13
CA ALA A 89 -4.34 1.00 18.24
C ALA A 89 -3.82 -0.41 18.63
N ALA A 90 -4.69 -1.42 18.68
CA ALA A 90 -4.29 -2.79 18.97
C ALA A 90 -3.35 -3.37 17.89
N THR A 91 -3.68 -3.17 16.62
CA THR A 91 -2.87 -3.64 15.48
C THR A 91 -1.54 -2.91 15.42
N ASP A 92 -1.51 -1.60 15.68
CA ASP A 92 -0.29 -0.80 15.68
C ASP A 92 0.65 -1.17 16.84
N ASN A 93 0.10 -1.42 18.02
CA ASN A 93 0.85 -1.92 19.17
C ASN A 93 1.45 -3.31 18.89
N GLU A 94 0.70 -4.21 18.27
CA GLU A 94 1.19 -5.53 17.89
C GLU A 94 2.30 -5.43 16.81
N ARG A 95 2.13 -4.55 15.83
CA ARG A 95 3.17 -4.26 14.83
C ARG A 95 4.42 -3.69 15.48
N GLN A 96 4.28 -2.78 16.44
CA GLN A 96 5.41 -2.23 17.20
C GLN A 96 6.16 -3.32 17.97
N ARG A 97 5.43 -4.14 18.73
CA ARG A 97 6.02 -5.24 19.51
C ARG A 97 6.79 -6.21 18.62
N LYS A 98 6.24 -6.57 17.45
CA LYS A 98 6.93 -7.43 16.46
C LYS A 98 8.20 -6.80 15.90
N ARG A 99 8.20 -5.48 15.65
CA ARG A 99 9.38 -4.75 15.17
C ARG A 99 10.49 -4.74 16.22
N GLU A 100 10.15 -4.47 17.48
CA GLU A 100 11.11 -4.46 18.59
C GLU A 100 11.74 -5.84 18.79
N LEU A 101 10.94 -6.90 18.79
CA LEU A 101 11.44 -8.28 18.88
C LEU A 101 12.34 -8.63 17.68
N SER A 102 11.94 -8.25 16.46
CA SER A 102 12.75 -8.46 15.27
C SER A 102 14.06 -7.68 15.30
N LEU A 103 14.08 -6.48 15.87
CA LEU A 103 15.30 -5.67 16.01
C LEU A 103 16.31 -6.33 16.95
N ASN A 104 15.83 -6.87 18.07
CA ASN A 104 16.70 -7.58 19.02
C ASN A 104 17.29 -8.85 18.37
N MET A 105 16.46 -9.65 17.69
CA MET A 105 16.94 -10.81 16.94
C MET A 105 17.95 -10.43 15.83
N ALA A 106 17.75 -9.30 15.15
CA ALA A 106 18.68 -8.82 14.14
C ALA A 106 20.05 -8.49 14.73
N LYS A 107 20.08 -7.83 15.91
CA LYS A 107 21.31 -7.50 16.63
C LYS A 107 22.06 -8.75 17.09
N GLU A 108 21.36 -9.70 17.69
CA GLU A 108 21.94 -10.99 18.11
C GLU A 108 22.57 -11.76 16.93
N LYS A 109 21.87 -11.82 15.78
CA LYS A 109 22.41 -12.48 14.58
C LYS A 109 23.62 -11.76 14.00
N LEU A 110 23.65 -10.43 14.11
CA LEU A 110 24.80 -9.64 13.68
C LEU A 110 26.01 -9.89 14.58
N GLU A 111 25.82 -9.95 15.91
CA GLU A 111 26.87 -10.29 16.88
C GLU A 111 27.41 -11.71 16.67
N GLN A 112 26.57 -12.65 16.24
CA GLN A 112 26.96 -14.01 15.84
C GLN A 112 27.68 -14.07 14.48
N GLY A 113 27.88 -12.94 13.79
CA GLY A 113 28.48 -12.88 12.45
C GLY A 113 27.57 -13.35 11.32
N ASN A 114 26.32 -13.74 11.60
CA ASN A 114 25.35 -14.18 10.59
C ASN A 114 24.61 -12.99 9.97
N THR A 115 25.31 -12.28 9.10
CA THR A 115 24.82 -11.05 8.44
C THR A 115 23.58 -11.30 7.59
N ALA A 116 23.49 -12.44 6.88
CA ALA A 116 22.35 -12.77 6.03
C ALA A 116 21.05 -12.90 6.86
N ALA A 117 21.09 -13.65 7.95
CA ALA A 117 19.95 -13.78 8.85
C ALA A 117 19.60 -12.45 9.53
N ALA A 118 20.61 -11.66 9.90
CA ALA A 118 20.40 -10.34 10.49
C ALA A 118 19.62 -9.42 9.56
N ILE A 119 19.95 -9.38 8.26
CA ILE A 119 19.25 -8.55 7.24
C ILE A 119 17.76 -8.90 7.15
N ASP A 120 17.41 -10.18 7.21
CA ASP A 120 16.00 -10.60 7.17
C ASP A 120 15.21 -10.17 8.40
N PHE A 121 15.84 -10.17 9.58
CA PHE A 121 15.23 -9.60 10.78
C PHE A 121 15.18 -8.07 10.74
N PHE A 122 16.21 -7.39 10.21
CA PHE A 122 16.17 -5.95 10.00
C PHE A 122 15.01 -5.54 9.11
N ARG A 123 14.75 -6.26 8.00
CA ARG A 123 13.59 -5.99 7.12
C ARG A 123 12.26 -6.02 7.87
N LYS A 124 12.11 -6.94 8.83
CA LYS A 124 10.92 -7.05 9.70
C LYS A 124 10.87 -5.98 10.79
N ALA A 125 12.03 -5.46 11.19
CA ALA A 125 12.19 -4.44 12.23
C ALA A 125 12.01 -3.01 11.73
N VAL A 126 12.17 -2.76 10.41
CA VAL A 126 12.06 -1.43 9.82
C VAL A 126 10.74 -0.74 10.21
N HIS A 127 10.86 0.50 10.68
CA HIS A 127 9.75 1.38 10.97
C HIS A 127 9.81 2.60 10.06
N ILE A 128 8.74 2.84 9.29
CA ILE A 128 8.61 4.05 8.47
C ILE A 128 8.18 5.19 9.39
N THR A 129 9.08 6.12 9.65
CA THR A 129 8.83 7.24 10.58
C THR A 129 8.19 8.44 9.86
N PRO A 130 7.46 9.31 10.58
CA PRO A 130 6.97 10.57 10.02
C PRO A 130 8.07 11.44 9.40
N LEU A 131 9.29 11.41 9.95
CA LEU A 131 10.44 12.12 9.38
C LEU A 131 10.85 11.57 8.01
N MET A 132 10.76 10.26 7.78
CA MET A 132 11.02 9.66 6.47
C MET A 132 9.98 10.10 5.43
N ALA A 133 8.70 10.06 5.81
CA ALA A 133 7.61 10.54 4.96
C ALA A 133 7.78 12.05 4.65
N TYR A 134 8.09 12.87 5.66
CA TYR A 134 8.32 14.30 5.48
C TYR A 134 9.47 14.60 4.52
N ARG A 135 10.59 13.88 4.63
CA ARG A 135 11.72 14.02 3.67
C ARG A 135 11.29 13.72 2.23
N LEU A 136 10.47 12.69 2.04
CA LEU A 136 9.93 12.38 0.72
C LEU A 136 9.00 13.49 0.23
N VAL A 137 8.11 14.02 1.09
CA VAL A 137 7.22 15.15 0.76
C VAL A 137 8.00 16.36 0.27
N GLN A 138 9.12 16.70 0.92
CA GLN A 138 9.98 17.82 0.50
C GLN A 138 10.51 17.61 -0.93
N ILE A 139 10.88 16.38 -1.28
CA ILE A 139 11.38 16.04 -2.62
C ILE A 139 10.26 16.07 -3.65
N LEU A 140 9.11 15.47 -3.34
CA LEU A 140 7.92 15.50 -4.20
C LEU A 140 7.52 16.94 -4.51
N TRP A 141 7.56 17.83 -3.51
CA TRP A 141 7.31 19.25 -3.71
C TRP A 141 8.34 19.88 -4.67
N SER A 142 9.64 19.66 -4.45
CA SER A 142 10.68 20.22 -5.34
C SER A 142 10.59 19.72 -6.79
N GLU A 143 10.05 18.51 -6.99
CA GLU A 143 9.90 17.86 -8.29
C GLU A 143 8.54 18.16 -8.95
N ASN A 144 7.70 19.00 -8.33
CA ASN A 144 6.33 19.30 -8.75
C ASN A 144 5.46 18.04 -8.93
N VAL A 145 5.58 17.09 -8.00
CA VAL A 145 4.75 15.90 -7.94
C VAL A 145 3.60 16.15 -6.97
N GLU A 146 2.38 15.89 -7.42
CA GLU A 146 1.18 16.09 -6.61
C GLU A 146 1.14 15.10 -5.44
N PHE A 147 0.80 15.61 -4.25
CA PHE A 147 0.60 14.77 -3.08
C PHE A 147 -0.48 15.30 -2.14
N VAL A 148 -1.04 14.40 -1.34
CA VAL A 148 -2.03 14.68 -0.29
C VAL A 148 -1.61 13.94 0.98
N VAL A 149 -1.71 14.59 2.13
CA VAL A 149 -1.68 13.91 3.43
C VAL A 149 -3.12 13.71 3.86
N ALA A 150 -3.55 12.46 3.96
CA ALA A 150 -4.90 12.12 4.40
C ALA A 150 -5.11 12.61 5.84
N PRO A 151 -6.35 12.93 6.26
CA PRO A 151 -6.62 13.24 7.67
C PRO A 151 -6.28 12.06 8.59
N TYR A 152 -6.52 10.83 8.11
CA TYR A 152 -6.23 9.58 8.79
C TYR A 152 -5.61 8.58 7.81
N GLU A 153 -6.40 7.79 7.10
CA GLU A 153 -5.89 6.70 6.27
C GLU A 153 -5.82 7.08 4.79
N ALA A 154 -4.70 6.75 4.15
CA ALA A 154 -4.51 6.89 2.72
C ALA A 154 -5.54 6.07 1.95
N ASP A 155 -5.96 4.91 2.46
CA ASP A 155 -6.95 4.03 1.82
C ASP A 155 -8.27 4.78 1.56
N ALA A 156 -8.84 5.39 2.60
CA ALA A 156 -10.08 6.15 2.49
C ALA A 156 -9.93 7.38 1.58
N GLN A 157 -8.80 8.07 1.67
CA GLN A 157 -8.51 9.24 0.83
C GLN A 157 -8.36 8.86 -0.65
N LEU A 158 -7.64 7.78 -0.95
CA LEU A 158 -7.47 7.24 -2.30
C LEU A 158 -8.83 6.81 -2.86
N ALA A 159 -9.63 6.10 -2.08
CA ALA A 159 -11.00 5.73 -2.47
C ALA A 159 -11.84 6.95 -2.81
N TYR A 160 -11.84 7.98 -1.95
CA TYR A 160 -12.55 9.23 -2.20
C TYR A 160 -12.11 9.91 -3.51
N LEU A 161 -10.80 10.00 -3.76
CA LEU A 161 -10.27 10.60 -4.99
C LEU A 161 -10.69 9.84 -6.27
N THR A 162 -11.11 8.57 -6.18
CA THR A 162 -11.67 7.85 -7.34
C THR A 162 -13.13 8.23 -7.65
N THR A 163 -13.80 8.93 -6.73
CA THR A 163 -15.24 9.25 -6.81
C THR A 163 -15.55 10.69 -7.16
N ILE A 164 -14.59 11.60 -7.05
CA ILE A 164 -14.76 13.01 -7.41
C ILE A 164 -14.78 13.18 -8.93
N ASP A 165 -15.14 14.38 -9.39
CA ASP A 165 -15.19 14.70 -10.81
C ASP A 165 -13.79 14.91 -11.43
N ALA A 166 -13.68 14.70 -12.74
CA ALA A 166 -12.41 14.76 -13.46
C ALA A 166 -11.76 16.16 -13.43
N ASP A 167 -12.57 17.22 -13.46
CA ASP A 167 -12.14 18.61 -13.31
C ASP A 167 -11.64 18.94 -11.89
N GLN A 168 -12.09 18.18 -10.89
CA GLN A 168 -11.62 18.25 -9.51
C GLN A 168 -10.40 17.35 -9.25
N GLY A 169 -9.86 16.70 -10.28
CA GLY A 169 -8.63 15.93 -10.19
C GLY A 169 -8.83 14.46 -9.82
N ALA A 170 -9.97 13.86 -10.19
CA ALA A 170 -10.23 12.44 -10.00
C ALA A 170 -9.09 11.53 -10.47
N ILE A 171 -8.80 10.48 -9.69
CA ILE A 171 -7.85 9.44 -10.07
C ILE A 171 -8.57 8.27 -10.74
N SER A 172 -7.95 7.69 -11.77
CA SER A 172 -8.54 6.59 -12.54
C SER A 172 -8.18 5.20 -12.01
N ALA A 173 -7.12 5.08 -11.22
CA ALA A 173 -6.69 3.86 -10.55
C ALA A 173 -5.81 4.18 -9.35
N VAL A 174 -5.62 3.17 -8.50
CA VAL A 174 -4.73 3.26 -7.34
C VAL A 174 -3.63 2.20 -7.42
N VAL A 175 -2.39 2.56 -7.14
CA VAL A 175 -1.29 1.61 -6.91
C VAL A 175 -1.12 1.42 -5.41
N THR A 176 -1.26 0.19 -4.93
CA THR A 176 -1.08 -0.17 -3.51
C THR A 176 -0.73 -1.66 -3.37
N GLU A 177 -0.24 -2.07 -2.21
CA GLU A 177 -0.13 -3.46 -1.78
C GLU A 177 -1.18 -3.84 -0.71
N ASP A 178 -2.09 -2.92 -0.40
CA ASP A 178 -3.18 -3.11 0.54
C ASP A 178 -4.47 -3.50 -0.18
N SER A 179 -5.01 -4.67 0.19
CA SER A 179 -6.28 -5.13 -0.36
C SER A 179 -7.51 -4.44 0.25
N ASP A 180 -7.35 -3.61 1.28
CA ASP A 180 -8.46 -2.89 1.92
C ASP A 180 -9.20 -1.98 0.93
N LEU A 181 -8.50 -1.42 -0.07
CA LEU A 181 -9.11 -0.63 -1.15
C LEU A 181 -10.15 -1.37 -1.99
N ILE A 182 -10.13 -2.70 -1.98
CA ILE A 182 -11.17 -3.53 -2.62
C ILE A 182 -12.50 -3.35 -1.87
N ALA A 183 -12.47 -3.30 -0.53
CA ALA A 183 -13.67 -3.10 0.30
C ALA A 183 -14.24 -1.68 0.16
N TYR A 184 -13.39 -0.69 -0.14
CA TYR A 184 -13.79 0.67 -0.53
C TYR A 184 -14.39 0.75 -1.96
N CYS A 185 -14.46 -0.38 -2.68
CA CYS A 185 -14.98 -0.46 -4.04
C CYS A 185 -14.26 0.45 -5.05
N CYS A 186 -12.94 0.60 -4.90
CA CYS A 186 -12.15 1.36 -5.87
C CYS A 186 -12.33 0.78 -7.29
N PRO A 187 -12.57 1.62 -8.32
CA PRO A 187 -12.86 1.15 -9.67
C PRO A 187 -11.74 0.30 -10.28
N ALA A 188 -10.48 0.69 -10.04
CA ALA A 188 -9.31 -0.02 -10.50
C ALA A 188 -8.15 0.09 -9.49
N ILE A 189 -7.52 -1.05 -9.20
CA ILE A 189 -6.40 -1.16 -8.26
C ILE A 189 -5.29 -1.96 -8.94
N ILE A 190 -4.06 -1.47 -8.85
CA ILE A 190 -2.86 -2.09 -9.40
C ILE A 190 -1.99 -2.54 -8.23
N PHE A 191 -1.92 -3.85 -8.05
CA PHE A 191 -1.08 -4.51 -7.06
C PHE A 191 0.29 -4.87 -7.63
N LYS A 192 1.27 -5.04 -6.74
CA LYS A 192 2.58 -5.63 -7.05
C LYS A 192 3.30 -4.99 -8.24
N MET A 193 3.13 -3.68 -8.41
CA MET A 193 3.80 -2.97 -9.49
C MET A 193 5.33 -3.08 -9.32
N ASP A 194 6.01 -3.57 -10.35
CA ASP A 194 7.45 -3.74 -10.39
C ASP A 194 8.17 -2.46 -10.88
N ARG A 195 9.51 -2.52 -10.90
CA ARG A 195 10.36 -1.40 -11.33
C ARG A 195 10.26 -1.04 -12.82
N PHE A 196 9.59 -1.88 -13.62
CA PHE A 196 9.40 -1.70 -15.06
C PHE A 196 7.97 -1.26 -15.41
N GLY A 197 7.05 -1.33 -14.44
CA GLY A 197 5.66 -0.87 -14.57
C GLY A 197 4.68 -2.00 -14.82
N ASN A 198 5.10 -3.26 -14.72
CA ASN A 198 4.21 -4.42 -14.73
C ASN A 198 3.60 -4.62 -13.35
N GLY A 199 2.32 -4.96 -13.30
CA GLY A 199 1.63 -5.27 -12.05
C GLY A 199 0.43 -6.18 -12.28
N GLU A 200 -0.41 -6.28 -11.27
CA GLU A 200 -1.61 -7.10 -11.21
C GLU A 200 -2.83 -6.19 -10.99
N GLU A 201 -3.73 -6.11 -11.96
CA GLU A 201 -4.89 -5.22 -11.91
C GLU A 201 -6.15 -5.96 -11.47
N PHE A 202 -6.79 -5.39 -10.45
CA PHE A 202 -8.17 -5.64 -10.09
C PHE A 202 -9.06 -4.50 -10.62
N THR A 203 -10.19 -4.82 -11.23
CA THR A 203 -11.21 -3.80 -11.58
C THR A 203 -12.58 -4.23 -11.10
N MET A 204 -13.29 -3.28 -10.48
CA MET A 204 -14.60 -3.55 -9.90
C MET A 204 -15.61 -3.95 -10.97
N GLU A 205 -15.60 -3.26 -12.12
CA GLU A 205 -16.50 -3.56 -13.24
C GLU A 205 -16.36 -4.99 -13.74
N ARG A 206 -15.12 -5.49 -13.91
CA ARG A 206 -14.89 -6.87 -14.38
C ARG A 206 -15.32 -7.89 -13.33
N THR A 207 -14.97 -7.65 -12.06
CA THR A 207 -15.34 -8.56 -10.97
C THR A 207 -16.85 -8.74 -10.84
N LEU A 208 -17.62 -7.66 -11.02
CA LEU A 208 -19.08 -7.72 -10.98
C LEU A 208 -19.71 -8.32 -12.25
N LYS A 209 -18.98 -8.47 -13.35
CA LYS A 209 -19.54 -8.98 -14.63
C LYS A 209 -19.07 -10.37 -15.01
N THR A 210 -18.02 -10.88 -14.38
CA THR A 210 -17.40 -12.15 -14.76
C THR A 210 -17.70 -13.21 -13.71
N GLU A 211 -18.00 -14.43 -14.17
CA GLU A 211 -17.93 -15.64 -13.35
C GLU A 211 -16.61 -16.35 -13.67
N LYS A 212 -15.84 -16.70 -12.62
CA LYS A 212 -14.55 -17.36 -12.81
C LYS A 212 -14.23 -18.28 -11.66
N ASP A 213 -13.74 -19.48 -11.97
CA ASP A 213 -13.39 -20.52 -10.99
C ASP A 213 -14.53 -20.83 -9.99
N GLY A 214 -15.78 -20.76 -10.45
CA GLY A 214 -16.98 -21.00 -9.63
C GLY A 214 -17.37 -19.83 -8.70
N LEU A 215 -16.70 -18.69 -8.81
CA LEU A 215 -17.03 -17.45 -8.10
C LEU A 215 -17.76 -16.49 -9.05
N SER A 216 -18.90 -15.95 -8.59
CA SER A 216 -19.66 -14.91 -9.29
C SER A 216 -20.05 -13.82 -8.30
N PHE A 217 -19.89 -12.56 -8.72
CA PHE A 217 -20.34 -11.37 -7.99
C PHE A 217 -21.38 -10.57 -8.78
N GLN A 218 -22.07 -11.21 -9.74
CA GLN A 218 -23.01 -10.52 -10.63
C GLN A 218 -24.23 -9.94 -9.91
N ASP A 219 -24.64 -10.59 -8.82
CA ASP A 219 -25.77 -10.13 -7.99
C ASP A 219 -25.32 -9.23 -6.82
N PHE A 220 -24.04 -8.86 -6.78
CA PHE A 220 -23.51 -8.01 -5.71
C PHE A 220 -23.67 -6.55 -6.07
N ASP A 221 -24.35 -5.80 -5.20
CA ASP A 221 -24.18 -4.36 -5.16
C ASP A 221 -22.90 -3.99 -4.38
N LYS A 222 -22.49 -2.72 -4.45
CA LYS A 222 -21.30 -2.25 -3.73
C LYS A 222 -21.39 -2.50 -2.22
N LYS A 223 -22.58 -2.44 -1.63
CA LYS A 223 -22.78 -2.64 -0.19
C LYS A 223 -22.53 -4.10 0.21
N LEU A 224 -23.04 -5.05 -0.57
CA LEU A 224 -22.82 -6.48 -0.35
C LEU A 224 -21.34 -6.81 -0.53
N PHE A 225 -20.69 -6.20 -1.52
CA PHE A 225 -19.27 -6.38 -1.76
C PHE A 225 -18.39 -5.84 -0.62
N THR A 226 -18.67 -4.64 -0.11
CA THR A 226 -18.03 -4.12 1.11
C THR A 226 -18.31 -5.03 2.32
N GLY A 227 -19.54 -5.55 2.42
CA GLY A 227 -19.96 -6.49 3.46
C GLY A 227 -19.11 -7.75 3.52
N VAL A 228 -18.69 -8.31 2.38
CA VAL A 228 -17.75 -9.45 2.33
C VAL A 228 -16.42 -9.10 3.00
N GLY A 229 -15.91 -7.89 2.77
CA GLY A 229 -14.69 -7.41 3.42
C GLY A 229 -14.87 -7.33 4.93
N ILE A 230 -15.96 -6.74 5.42
CA ILE A 230 -16.23 -6.56 6.85
C ILE A 230 -16.46 -7.90 7.56
N LEU A 231 -17.24 -8.81 6.95
CA LEU A 231 -17.59 -10.11 7.50
C LEU A 231 -16.46 -11.13 7.39
N SER A 232 -15.48 -10.89 6.51
CA SER A 232 -14.23 -11.66 6.51
C SER A 232 -13.55 -11.44 7.87
N PRO A 233 -13.16 -12.50 8.61
CA PRO A 233 -13.04 -12.53 10.07
C PRO A 233 -12.11 -11.51 10.78
N GLN A 234 -11.52 -10.51 10.12
CA GLN A 234 -10.51 -9.64 10.74
C GLN A 234 -10.49 -8.15 10.30
N VAL A 235 -11.35 -7.67 9.41
CA VAL A 235 -11.17 -6.32 8.81
C VAL A 235 -11.60 -5.19 9.76
N TYR A 236 -12.64 -5.42 10.56
CA TYR A 236 -12.98 -4.54 11.68
C TYR A 236 -13.51 -5.41 12.81
N ARG A 237 -12.69 -5.72 13.82
CA ARG A 237 -13.19 -6.24 15.12
C ARG A 237 -13.94 -5.13 15.86
N CYS A 238 -15.03 -4.63 15.28
CA CYS A 238 -15.96 -3.74 15.96
C CYS A 238 -17.35 -4.37 16.15
N VAL A 239 -17.63 -5.54 15.55
CA VAL A 239 -18.83 -6.32 15.86
C VAL A 239 -18.47 -7.80 15.90
N THR A 240 -18.19 -8.31 17.09
CA THR A 240 -18.31 -9.74 17.34
C THR A 240 -19.80 -10.08 17.23
N LEU A 241 -20.24 -10.57 16.07
CA LEU A 241 -21.53 -11.24 15.96
C LEU A 241 -21.40 -12.61 16.66
N HIS A 242 -21.52 -12.60 17.98
CA HIS A 242 -22.00 -13.77 18.71
C HIS A 242 -23.52 -13.75 18.60
N TYR A 243 -24.06 -14.39 17.57
CA TYR A 243 -25.42 -14.89 17.60
C TYR A 243 -25.37 -16.42 17.54
N CYS A 244 -25.78 -17.00 18.68
CA CYS A 244 -26.06 -18.40 18.98
C CYS A 244 -24.88 -19.38 18.96
#